data_AF-A0A5C6M2B8-F1
#
_entry.id   AF-A0A5C6M2B8-F1
#
_cell.length_a   1.000
_cell.length_b   1.000
_cell.length_c   1.000
_cell.angle_alpha   90.00
_cell.angle_beta   90.00
_cell.angle_gamma   90.00
#
_symmetry.space_group_name_H-M   'P 1'
#
loop_
_entity.id
_entity.type
_entity.pdbx_description
1 polymer ?
#
loop_
_entity_poly.entity_id
_entity_poly.type
_entity_poly.pdbx_seq_one_letter_code
_entity_poly.pdbx_strand_id
1 'polypeptide(L)' 'MDLSLITQALPLTAIVCLVYCATRFEMPEKILRSALVMFGKTILFLGCAWLLLLWVSG' A
#
# COMPACT_ATOMS: atom_id res chain seq x y z
N MET A 1 5.59 -9.32 13.74
CA MET A 1 6.21 -8.68 12.56
C MET A 1 7.27 -7.72 13.05
N ASP A 2 8.51 -7.90 12.59
CA ASP A 2 9.62 -7.01 12.93
C ASP A 2 9.35 -5.58 12.49
N LEU A 3 9.54 -4.62 13.41
CA LEU A 3 9.30 -3.20 13.16
C LEU A 3 10.17 -2.66 12.01
N SER A 4 11.34 -3.27 11.77
CA SER A 4 12.22 -2.93 10.64
C SER A 4 11.58 -3.30 9.30
N LEU A 5 10.83 -4.39 9.23
CA LEU A 5 10.19 -4.85 8.01
C LEU A 5 9.06 -3.90 7.60
N ILE A 6 8.28 -3.41 8.58
CA ILE A 6 7.19 -2.46 8.35
C ILE A 6 7.74 -1.10 7.90
N THR A 7 8.78 -0.61 8.56
CA THR A 7 9.40 0.70 8.25
C THR A 7 10.12 0.72 6.89
N GLN A 8 10.55 -0.44 6.38
CA GLN A 8 11.12 -0.57 5.03
C GLN A 8 10.05 -0.85 3.96
N ALA A 9 9.07 -1.70 4.25
CA ALA A 9 8.05 -2.10 3.28
C ALA A 9 7.08 -0.96 2.94
N LEU A 10 6.71 -0.13 3.93
CA LEU A 10 5.81 1.03 3.73
C LEU A 10 6.33 2.04 2.70
N PRO A 11 7.57 2.58 2.80
CA PRO A 11 8.08 3.52 1.82
C PRO A 11 8.28 2.87 0.45
N LEU A 12 8.70 1.60 0.40
CA LEU A 12 8.84 0.86 -0.86
C LEU A 12 7.49 0.72 -1.59
N THR A 13 6.42 0.34 -0.88
CA THR A 13 5.08 0.25 -1.48
C THR A 13 4.53 1.62 -1.88
N ALA A 14 4.82 2.67 -1.11
CA ALA A 14 4.46 4.03 -1.48
C ALA A 14 5.15 4.48 -2.77
N ILE A 15 6.47 4.25 -2.89
CA ILE A 15 7.26 4.60 -4.09
C ILE A 15 6.75 3.84 -5.32
N VAL A 16 6.50 2.53 -5.20
CA VAL A 16 5.99 1.72 -6.31
C VAL A 16 4.61 2.22 -6.77
N CYS A 17 3.70 2.54 -5.83
CA CYS A 17 2.40 3.14 -6.16
C CYS A 17 2.55 4.50 -6.87
N LEU A 18 3.47 5.33 -6.41
CA LEU A 18 3.74 6.66 -6.96
C LEU A 18 4.28 6.55 -8.39
N VAL A 19 5.28 5.70 -8.61
CA VAL A 19 5.88 5.45 -9.94
C VAL A 19 4.85 4.83 -10.90
N TYR A 20 4.06 3.87 -10.44
CA TYR A 20 3.01 3.26 -11.25
C TYR A 20 1.91 4.25 -11.64
N CYS A 21 1.47 5.12 -10.72
CA CYS A 21 0.50 6.15 -11.05
C CYS A 21 1.11 7.25 -11.94
N ALA A 22 2.37 7.61 -11.72
CA ALA A 22 3.11 8.60 -12.51
C ALA A 22 3.34 8.14 -13.96
N THR A 23 3.55 6.83 -14.17
CA THR A 23 3.69 6.26 -15.51
C THR A 23 2.36 6.10 -16.24
N ARG A 24 1.23 6.06 -15.52
CA ARG A 24 -0.10 5.78 -16.10
C ARG A 24 -0.99 7.02 -16.29
N PHE A 25 -0.77 8.11 -15.56
CA PHE A 25 -1.60 9.32 -15.62
C PHE A 25 -0.76 10.55 -15.97
N GLU A 26 -1.13 11.29 -17.02
CA GLU A 26 -0.39 12.47 -17.51
C GLU A 26 -0.56 13.74 -16.63
N MET A 27 -1.51 13.76 -15.69
CA MET A 27 -1.78 14.94 -14.83
C MET A 27 -1.35 14.71 -13.36
N PRO A 28 -0.35 15.45 -12.84
CA PRO A 28 0.29 15.21 -11.53
C PRO A 28 -0.65 15.32 -10.32
N GLU A 29 -1.65 16.20 -10.37
CA GLU A 29 -2.63 16.36 -9.28
C GLU A 29 -3.50 15.12 -9.06
N LYS A 30 -3.77 14.35 -10.13
CA LYS A 30 -4.58 13.12 -10.04
C LYS A 30 -3.75 11.90 -9.66
N ILE A 31 -2.43 11.95 -9.91
CA ILE A 31 -1.47 10.89 -9.60
C ILE A 31 -1.38 10.67 -8.10
N LEU A 32 -1.17 11.74 -7.32
CA LEU A 32 -0.98 11.62 -5.87
C LEU A 32 -2.25 11.11 -5.18
N ARG A 33 -3.41 11.63 -5.58
CA ARG A 33 -4.72 11.21 -5.04
C ARG A 33 -5.02 9.76 -5.38
N SER A 34 -4.76 9.34 -6.62
CA SER A 34 -4.97 7.96 -7.05
C SER A 34 -3.99 6.99 -6.40
N ALA A 35 -2.72 7.36 -6.30
CA ALA A 35 -1.69 6.57 -5.62
C ALA A 35 -2.02 6.38 -4.13
N LEU A 36 -2.46 7.44 -3.45
CA LEU A 36 -2.84 7.37 -2.04
C LEU A 36 -4.09 6.49 -1.83
N VAL A 37 -5.08 6.56 -2.72
CA VAL A 37 -6.24 5.66 -2.69
C VAL A 37 -5.82 4.20 -2.94
N MET A 38 -4.93 3.94 -3.90
CA MET A 38 -4.45 2.59 -4.21
C MET A 38 -3.64 2.00 -3.05
N PHE A 39 -2.76 2.82 -2.47
CA PHE A 39 -1.97 2.47 -1.30
C PHE A 39 -2.86 2.14 -0.10
N GLY A 40 -3.84 3.01 0.20
CA GLY A 40 -4.81 2.78 1.27
C GLY A 40 -5.59 1.48 1.10
N LYS A 41 -6.09 1.19 -0.11
CA LYS A 41 -6.79 -0.08 -0.41
C LYS A 41 -5.89 -1.30 -0.23
N THR A 42 -4.61 -1.18 -0.58
CA THR A 42 -3.63 -2.27 -0.46
C THR A 42 -3.31 -2.58 1.00
N ILE A 43 -3.02 -1.56 1.81
CA ILE A 43 -2.79 -1.70 3.26
C ILE A 43 -4.03 -2.26 3.95
N LEU A 44 -5.23 -1.77 3.60
CA LEU A 44 -6.49 -2.25 4.17
C LEU A 44 -6.69 -3.75 3.87
N PHE A 45 -6.48 -4.16 2.62
CA PHE A 45 -6.59 -5.57 2.22
C PHE A 45 -5.60 -6.44 2.97
N LEU A 46 -4.34 -6.01 3.06
CA LEU A 46 -3.29 -6.74 3.76
C LEU A 46 -3.60 -6.88 5.26
N GLY A 47 -4.12 -5.82 5.89
CA GLY A 47 -4.57 -5.82 7.28
C GLY A 47 -5.74 -6.76 7.52
N CYS A 48 -6.76 -6.73 6.64
CA CYS A 48 -7.90 -7.65 6.71
C CYS A 48 -7.47 -9.11 6.52
N ALA A 49 -6.59 -9.38 5.56
CA ALA A 49 -6.06 -10.73 5.33
C ALA A 49 -5.27 -11.26 6.54
N TRP A 50 -4.48 -10.39 7.18
CA TRP A 50 -3.75 -10.75 8.40
C TRP A 50 -4.69 -11.01 9.58
N LEU A 51 -5.72 -10.19 9.77
CA LEU A 51 -6.77 -10.39 10.79
C LEU A 51 -7.53 -11.71 10.57
N LEU A 52 -7.87 -12.03 9.31
CA LEU A 52 -8.50 -13.30 8.94
C LEU A 52 -7.58 -14.48 9.22
N LEU A 53 -6.29 -14.37 8.89
CA LEU A 53 -5.29 -15.38 9.20
C LEU A 53 -5.20 -15.60 10.71
N LEU A 54 -5.15 -14.54 11.51
CA LEU A 54 -5.15 -14.61 12.97
C LEU A 54 -6.40 -15.33 13.50
N TRP A 55 -7.57 -15.01 12.94
CA TRP A 55 -8.83 -15.65 13.32
C TRP A 55 -8.91 -17.13 12.95
N VAL A 56 -8.34 -17.54 11.80
CA VAL A 56 -8.28 -18.95 11.38
C VAL A 56 -7.21 -19.73 12.15
N SER A 57 -6.13 -19.07 12.57
CA SER A 57 -5.00 -19.70 13.26
C SER A 57 -5.15 -19.81 14.79
N GLY A 58 -6.17 -19.15 15.36
CA GLY A 58 -6.51 -19.20 16.78
C GLY A 58 -7.65 -20.18 17.05
#